data_AF-A0A5B7WUU8-F1
#
_entry.id   AF-A0A5B7WUU8-F1
#
_cell.length_a   1.000
_cell.length_b   1.000
_cell.length_c   1.000
_cell.angle_alpha   90.00
_cell.angle_beta   90.00
_cell.angle_gamma   90.00
#
_symmetry.space_group_name_H-M   'P 1'
#
loop_
_entity.id
_entity.type
_entity.pdbx_description
1 polymer ?
#
loop_
_entity_poly.entity_id
_entity_poly.type
_entity_poly.pdbx_seq_one_letter_code
_entity_poly.pdbx_strand_id
1 'polypeptide(L)'
;MGARRAVENMTTNIAVKVENLYKVFGRKPKEAVKKLKAGSTRDQLPSHTTAAVIDASFEVKEGEIFVVMGLSGSGKSTLIRTLNGLWDATDGTVSLGGDKITGISAKHLREVRRKRVSMVFQHFALLPHRTVLENVAYPLEQQGVGKSERLASAAKMLKMVGLDGWGEKMPSELSGGMQQRVGIARALAADTDLLLMDEAFSALDPLIRREMQEQLVELQATLNKTIVFITHDLNEAMFLGDRIAVMRDGQIVQVGTPEEILTDPANDYVAQFVQDVDRARVLTASSVMEPTRAVIQANAGPRSALRTMRDQFLSAAIVTGRDRKVLGMITDRDALKLVRAGESSIEAKIQKLETVDRDTPLVDLFVPSVESRLPVAVTDAEHRLLGVIPRVTLLAALAQTNPPTEEMTILDKPLPSDVVEQALMSSPEVN
;
A
#
# COMPACT_ATOMS: atom_id res chain seq x y z
N MET A 1 20.23 -30.98 17.09
CA MET A 1 20.57 -30.89 15.64
C MET A 1 19.31 -31.05 14.78
N GLY A 2 18.22 -30.33 15.09
CA GLY A 2 16.89 -30.59 14.50
C GLY A 2 15.96 -29.38 14.46
N ALA A 3 16.50 -28.16 14.42
CA ALA A 3 15.71 -26.92 14.40
C ALA A 3 16.26 -25.90 13.38
N ARG A 4 16.84 -26.38 12.27
CA ARG A 4 17.43 -25.54 11.20
C ARG A 4 16.99 -25.98 9.80
N ARG A 5 15.77 -26.52 9.66
CA ARG A 5 15.26 -27.03 8.37
C ARG A 5 13.80 -26.68 8.09
N ALA A 6 13.37 -25.51 8.55
CA ALA A 6 12.00 -25.01 8.33
C ALA A 6 11.98 -23.53 7.89
N VAL A 7 12.99 -23.08 7.12
CA VAL A 7 13.02 -21.73 6.52
C VAL A 7 13.18 -21.78 4.99
N GLU A 8 13.06 -22.96 4.38
CA GLU A 8 13.04 -23.10 2.92
C GLU A 8 11.80 -23.93 2.53
N ASN A 9 10.94 -23.32 1.70
CA ASN A 9 9.67 -23.81 1.14
C ASN A 9 8.38 -23.49 1.92
N MET A 10 8.08 -22.20 2.13
CA MET A 10 6.68 -21.77 2.00
C MET A 10 6.42 -21.57 0.51
N THR A 11 5.85 -22.57 -0.16
CA THR A 11 5.21 -22.35 -1.46
C THR A 11 4.17 -21.27 -1.26
N THR A 12 4.43 -20.07 -1.77
CA THR A 12 3.54 -18.92 -1.64
C THR A 12 2.31 -19.23 -2.49
N ASN A 13 1.22 -19.63 -1.85
CA ASN A 13 -0.02 -19.94 -2.57
C ASN A 13 -0.57 -18.66 -3.20
N ILE A 14 -1.00 -18.78 -4.46
CA ILE A 14 -1.55 -17.67 -5.24
C ILE A 14 -3.07 -17.70 -5.10
N ALA A 15 -3.63 -16.66 -4.49
CA ALA A 15 -5.07 -16.47 -4.33
C ALA A 15 -5.73 -15.94 -5.61
N VAL A 16 -5.07 -15.02 -6.32
CA VAL A 16 -5.54 -14.47 -7.60
C VAL A 16 -4.42 -14.55 -8.62
N LYS A 17 -4.71 -15.15 -9.77
CA LYS A 17 -3.80 -15.16 -10.92
C LYS A 17 -4.49 -14.58 -12.15
N VAL A 18 -3.86 -13.59 -12.76
CA VAL A 18 -4.33 -12.93 -13.97
C VAL A 18 -3.24 -13.00 -15.02
N GLU A 19 -3.56 -13.50 -16.21
CA GLU A 19 -2.60 -13.64 -17.31
C GLU A 19 -3.18 -13.05 -18.59
N ASN A 20 -2.45 -12.09 -19.15
CA ASN A 20 -2.73 -11.44 -20.43
C ASN A 20 -4.19 -11.00 -20.59
N LEU A 21 -4.76 -10.43 -19.53
CA LEU A 21 -6.19 -10.12 -19.47
C LEU A 21 -6.53 -8.90 -20.33
N TYR A 22 -7.53 -9.07 -21.19
CA TYR A 22 -8.13 -7.97 -21.95
C TYR A 22 -9.62 -7.86 -21.66
N LYS A 23 -10.09 -6.62 -21.51
CA LYS A 23 -11.51 -6.30 -21.52
C LYS A 23 -11.77 -5.11 -22.43
N VAL A 24 -12.48 -5.37 -23.53
CA VAL A 24 -12.85 -4.37 -24.53
C VAL A 24 -14.36 -4.30 -24.68
N PHE A 25 -14.89 -3.08 -24.68
CA PHE A 25 -16.27 -2.75 -24.99
C PHE A 25 -16.40 -2.27 -26.43
N GLY A 26 -17.55 -2.53 -27.05
CA GLY A 26 -17.86 -2.12 -28.42
C GLY A 26 -18.38 -3.26 -29.29
N ARG A 27 -18.59 -2.98 -30.58
CA ARG A 27 -19.22 -3.93 -31.51
C ARG A 27 -18.33 -5.14 -31.86
N LYS A 28 -17.02 -4.94 -31.91
CA LYS A 28 -16.05 -5.96 -32.36
C LYS A 28 -14.86 -6.10 -31.41
N PRO A 29 -15.09 -6.51 -30.14
CA PRO A 29 -14.06 -6.48 -29.11
C PRO A 29 -12.88 -7.43 -29.41
N LYS A 30 -13.13 -8.59 -30.04
CA LYS A 30 -12.07 -9.53 -30.45
C LYS A 30 -11.14 -8.99 -31.54
N GLU A 31 -11.68 -8.23 -32.51
CA GLU A 31 -10.85 -7.58 -33.53
C GLU A 31 -9.99 -6.47 -32.91
N ALA A 32 -10.53 -5.73 -31.96
CA ALA A 32 -9.79 -4.71 -31.23
C ALA A 32 -8.63 -5.32 -30.42
N VAL A 33 -8.84 -6.45 -29.73
CA VAL A 33 -7.75 -7.18 -29.05
C VAL A 33 -6.66 -7.60 -30.02
N LYS A 34 -7.00 -8.09 -31.22
CA LYS A 34 -5.99 -8.43 -32.24
C LYS A 34 -5.14 -7.22 -32.64
N LYS A 35 -5.75 -6.04 -32.78
CA LYS A 35 -5.01 -4.78 -33.08
C LYS A 35 -4.10 -4.37 -31.93
N LEU A 36 -4.59 -4.43 -30.70
CA LEU A 36 -3.79 -4.13 -29.50
C LEU A 36 -2.58 -5.07 -29.38
N LYS A 37 -2.78 -6.38 -29.58
CA LYS A 37 -1.70 -7.38 -29.61
C LYS A 37 -0.68 -7.15 -30.74
N ALA A 38 -1.09 -6.49 -31.81
CA ALA A 38 -0.22 -6.09 -32.92
C ALA A 38 0.51 -4.74 -32.67
N GLY A 39 0.35 -4.13 -31.49
CA GLY A 39 1.03 -2.90 -31.11
C GLY A 39 0.22 -1.62 -31.32
N SER A 40 -1.05 -1.70 -31.71
CA SER A 40 -1.91 -0.51 -31.74
C SER A 40 -2.15 0.03 -30.33
N THR A 41 -2.14 1.36 -30.18
CA THR A 41 -2.47 2.01 -28.90
C THR A 41 -3.98 2.09 -28.69
N ARG A 42 -4.40 2.38 -27.46
CA ARG A 42 -5.81 2.57 -27.11
C ARG A 42 -6.48 3.64 -27.96
N ASP A 43 -5.79 4.75 -28.22
CA ASP A 43 -6.33 5.91 -28.93
C ASP A 43 -6.47 5.69 -30.45
N GLN A 44 -5.79 4.67 -30.98
CA GLN A 44 -5.91 4.26 -32.39
C GLN A 44 -7.11 3.34 -32.64
N LEU A 45 -7.83 2.92 -31.59
CA LEU A 45 -9.04 2.14 -31.73
C LEU A 45 -10.22 3.01 -32.22
N PRO A 46 -11.22 2.43 -32.90
CA PRO A 46 -12.40 3.18 -33.32
C PRO A 46 -13.09 3.85 -32.13
N SER A 47 -13.64 5.06 -32.31
CA SER A 47 -14.27 5.87 -31.25
C SER A 47 -15.39 5.17 -30.44
N HIS A 48 -16.02 4.14 -31.01
CA HIS A 48 -17.06 3.32 -30.36
C HIS A 48 -16.51 2.03 -29.71
N THR A 49 -15.19 1.92 -29.58
CA THR A 49 -14.48 0.80 -28.96
C THR A 49 -13.69 1.31 -27.76
N THR A 50 -13.94 0.76 -26.58
CA THR A 50 -13.25 1.16 -25.35
C THR A 50 -12.48 -0.03 -24.80
N ALA A 51 -11.16 0.01 -24.90
CA ALA A 51 -10.30 -0.98 -24.26
C ALA A 51 -10.03 -0.55 -22.81
N ALA A 52 -10.76 -1.16 -21.87
CA ALA A 52 -10.73 -0.80 -20.47
C ALA A 52 -9.64 -1.54 -19.69
N VAL A 53 -9.31 -2.77 -20.09
CA VAL A 53 -8.16 -3.53 -19.56
C VAL A 53 -7.38 -4.08 -20.75
N ILE A 54 -6.07 -3.87 -20.75
CA ILE A 54 -5.15 -4.18 -21.84
C ILE A 54 -3.96 -4.93 -21.25
N ASP A 55 -3.83 -6.20 -21.62
CA ASP A 55 -2.70 -7.08 -21.26
C ASP A 55 -2.33 -7.11 -19.77
N ALA A 56 -3.31 -7.05 -18.88
CA ALA A 56 -3.04 -7.07 -17.45
C ALA A 56 -2.56 -8.47 -17.02
N SER A 57 -1.40 -8.54 -16.37
CA SER A 57 -0.84 -9.77 -15.81
C SER A 57 -0.27 -9.51 -14.42
N PHE A 58 -0.75 -10.24 -13.42
CA PHE A 58 -0.28 -10.14 -12.04
C PHE A 58 -0.75 -11.32 -11.19
N GLU A 59 -0.12 -11.47 -10.03
CA GLU A 59 -0.45 -12.46 -9.01
C GLU A 59 -0.63 -11.78 -7.65
N VAL A 60 -1.64 -12.24 -6.90
CA VAL A 60 -1.92 -11.87 -5.52
C VAL A 60 -1.77 -13.10 -4.65
N LYS A 61 -0.92 -13.02 -3.64
CA LYS A 61 -0.63 -14.09 -2.68
C LYS A 61 -1.76 -14.19 -1.65
N GLU A 62 -1.92 -15.38 -1.08
CA GLU A 62 -2.83 -15.56 0.05
C GLU A 62 -2.44 -14.65 1.21
N GLY A 63 -3.44 -13.97 1.79
CA GLY A 63 -3.25 -13.03 2.88
C GLY A 63 -2.75 -11.65 2.45
N GLU A 64 -2.42 -11.42 1.18
CA GLU A 64 -1.91 -10.11 0.72
C GLU A 64 -3.04 -9.08 0.56
N ILE A 65 -2.76 -7.83 0.94
CA ILE A 65 -3.52 -6.66 0.50
C ILE A 65 -2.87 -6.12 -0.78
N PHE A 66 -3.47 -6.46 -1.91
CA PHE A 66 -3.03 -6.00 -3.22
C PHE A 66 -3.85 -4.79 -3.67
N VAL A 67 -3.22 -3.63 -3.71
CA VAL A 67 -3.87 -2.39 -4.11
C VAL A 67 -3.74 -2.18 -5.62
N VAL A 68 -4.84 -1.84 -6.28
CA VAL A 68 -4.85 -1.38 -7.67
C VAL A 68 -5.21 0.11 -7.68
N MET A 69 -4.26 0.92 -8.12
CA MET A 69 -4.39 2.38 -8.10
C MET A 69 -4.28 2.99 -9.49
N GLY A 70 -4.69 4.25 -9.61
CA GLY A 70 -4.61 5.02 -10.86
C GLY A 70 -5.76 6.02 -11.00
N LEU A 71 -5.68 6.87 -12.02
CA LEU A 71 -6.70 7.91 -12.26
C LEU A 71 -8.07 7.34 -12.61
N SER A 72 -9.10 8.19 -12.55
CA SER A 72 -10.42 7.87 -13.10
C SER A 72 -10.28 7.48 -14.58
N GLY A 73 -11.01 6.45 -15.01
CA GLY A 73 -10.96 5.95 -16.39
C GLY A 73 -9.74 5.08 -16.75
N SER A 74 -8.85 4.75 -15.80
CA SER A 74 -7.70 3.88 -16.06
C SER A 74 -8.03 2.38 -16.17
N GLY A 75 -9.26 1.97 -15.87
CA GLY A 75 -9.73 0.58 -16.02
C GLY A 75 -9.87 -0.23 -14.74
N LYS A 76 -9.55 0.33 -13.57
CA LYS A 76 -9.54 -0.36 -12.25
C LYS A 76 -10.86 -1.08 -11.95
N SER A 77 -11.98 -0.35 -11.94
CA SER A 77 -13.29 -0.95 -11.62
C SER A 77 -13.73 -1.97 -12.69
N THR A 78 -13.25 -1.86 -13.92
CA THR A 78 -13.47 -2.90 -14.94
C THR A 78 -12.63 -4.14 -14.65
N LEU A 79 -11.37 -3.98 -14.23
CA LEU A 79 -10.49 -5.08 -13.83
C LEU A 79 -11.14 -5.88 -12.69
N ILE A 80 -11.48 -5.25 -11.56
CA ILE A 80 -12.02 -5.99 -10.40
C ILE A 80 -13.34 -6.71 -10.70
N ARG A 81 -14.21 -6.09 -11.52
CA ARG A 81 -15.46 -6.72 -11.94
C ARG A 81 -15.22 -7.89 -12.90
N THR A 82 -14.14 -7.85 -13.68
CA THR A 82 -13.69 -8.97 -14.51
C THR A 82 -13.11 -10.09 -13.62
N LEU A 83 -12.38 -9.74 -12.55
CA LEU A 83 -11.91 -10.72 -11.56
C LEU A 83 -13.07 -11.49 -10.91
N ASN A 84 -14.13 -10.77 -10.51
CA ASN A 84 -15.34 -11.38 -9.94
C ASN A 84 -16.21 -12.14 -10.98
N GLY A 85 -15.86 -12.11 -12.26
CA GLY A 85 -16.68 -12.68 -13.34
C GLY A 85 -18.04 -11.97 -13.53
N LEU A 86 -18.17 -10.71 -13.10
CA LEU A 86 -19.34 -9.88 -13.41
C LEU A 86 -19.30 -9.41 -14.87
N TRP A 87 -18.10 -9.28 -15.43
CA TRP A 87 -17.88 -9.02 -16.85
C TRP A 87 -16.97 -10.10 -17.40
N ASP A 88 -17.35 -10.70 -18.53
CA ASP A 88 -16.50 -11.68 -19.19
C ASP A 88 -15.24 -11.02 -19.75
N ALA A 89 -14.09 -11.67 -19.58
CA ALA A 89 -12.87 -11.29 -20.28
C ALA A 89 -13.09 -11.34 -21.80
N THR A 90 -12.53 -10.37 -22.53
CA THR A 90 -12.48 -10.42 -23.99
C THR A 90 -11.41 -11.41 -24.45
N ASP A 91 -10.29 -11.47 -23.73
CA ASP A 91 -9.19 -12.41 -23.92
C ASP A 91 -8.38 -12.54 -22.61
N GLY A 92 -7.52 -13.56 -22.50
CA GLY A 92 -6.72 -13.86 -21.31
C GLY A 92 -7.43 -14.73 -20.28
N THR A 93 -6.77 -14.96 -19.13
CA THR A 93 -7.23 -15.86 -18.07
C THR A 93 -7.24 -15.21 -16.70
N VAL A 94 -8.25 -15.59 -15.91
CA VAL A 94 -8.38 -15.24 -14.49
C VAL A 94 -8.65 -16.52 -13.73
N SER A 95 -7.91 -16.72 -12.64
CA SER A 95 -8.08 -17.82 -11.70
C SER A 95 -8.12 -17.31 -10.26
N LEU A 96 -9.03 -17.85 -9.44
CA LEU A 96 -9.20 -17.50 -8.02
C LEU A 96 -9.10 -18.76 -7.17
N GLY A 97 -8.13 -18.85 -6.26
CA GLY A 97 -7.92 -20.01 -5.40
C GLY A 97 -7.78 -21.33 -6.17
N GLY A 98 -7.20 -21.27 -7.38
CA GLY A 98 -7.07 -22.39 -8.31
C GLY A 98 -8.25 -22.60 -9.28
N ASP A 99 -9.41 -21.99 -9.03
CA ASP A 99 -10.59 -22.09 -9.91
C ASP A 99 -10.48 -21.10 -11.08
N LYS A 100 -10.44 -21.60 -12.32
CA LYS A 100 -10.45 -20.76 -13.53
C LYS A 100 -11.82 -20.10 -13.71
N ILE A 101 -11.87 -18.78 -13.68
CA ILE A 101 -13.08 -17.97 -13.83
C ILE A 101 -13.40 -17.69 -15.30
N THR A 102 -12.39 -17.49 -16.15
CA THR A 102 -12.62 -17.25 -17.58
C THR A 102 -13.17 -18.50 -18.27
N GLY A 103 -14.35 -18.39 -18.89
CA GLY A 103 -15.03 -19.50 -19.58
C GLY A 103 -15.74 -20.49 -18.65
N ILE A 104 -15.86 -20.17 -17.36
CA ILE A 104 -16.57 -20.97 -16.36
C ILE A 104 -18.08 -21.03 -16.66
N SER A 105 -18.74 -22.11 -16.24
CA SER A 105 -20.21 -22.16 -16.31
C SER A 105 -20.86 -21.22 -15.29
N ALA A 106 -22.03 -20.67 -15.63
CA ALA A 106 -22.76 -19.77 -14.73
C ALA A 106 -23.12 -20.41 -13.39
N LYS A 107 -23.33 -21.73 -13.34
CA LYS A 107 -23.60 -22.47 -12.10
C LYS A 107 -22.37 -22.47 -11.20
N HIS A 108 -21.22 -22.87 -11.73
CA HIS A 108 -19.99 -22.96 -10.96
C HIS A 108 -19.48 -21.56 -10.53
N LEU A 109 -19.62 -20.54 -11.38
CA LEU A 109 -19.31 -19.16 -11.01
C LEU A 109 -20.15 -18.64 -9.83
N ARG A 110 -21.40 -19.07 -9.69
CA ARG A 110 -22.22 -18.74 -8.51
C ARG A 110 -21.72 -19.45 -7.25
N GLU A 111 -21.22 -20.68 -7.37
CA GLU A 111 -20.65 -21.42 -6.25
C GLU A 111 -19.35 -20.76 -5.75
N VAL A 112 -18.45 -20.40 -6.68
CA VAL A 112 -17.22 -19.66 -6.37
C VAL A 112 -17.55 -18.35 -5.66
N ARG A 113 -18.43 -17.51 -6.22
CA ARG A 113 -18.85 -16.24 -5.60
C ARG A 113 -19.55 -16.39 -4.26
N ARG A 114 -20.21 -17.53 -4.02
CA ARG A 114 -20.90 -17.78 -2.75
C ARG A 114 -19.93 -18.15 -1.62
N LYS A 115 -18.83 -18.85 -1.95
CA LYS A 115 -17.94 -19.46 -0.96
C LYS A 115 -16.57 -18.80 -0.83
N ARG A 116 -16.06 -18.20 -1.91
CA ARG A 116 -14.66 -17.77 -2.02
C ARG A 116 -14.49 -16.26 -2.18
N VAL A 117 -15.49 -15.54 -2.67
CA VAL A 117 -15.36 -14.13 -3.06
C VAL A 117 -16.44 -13.26 -2.42
N SER A 118 -16.02 -12.22 -1.72
CA SER A 118 -16.87 -11.11 -1.31
C SER A 118 -16.53 -9.86 -2.09
N MET A 119 -17.53 -9.00 -2.33
CA MET A 119 -17.32 -7.73 -3.04
C MET A 119 -17.96 -6.57 -2.30
N VAL A 120 -17.19 -5.49 -2.13
CA VAL A 120 -17.67 -4.17 -1.70
C VAL A 120 -17.65 -3.25 -2.93
N PHE A 121 -18.81 -2.69 -3.25
CA PHE A 121 -18.99 -1.81 -4.41
C PHE A 121 -18.79 -0.35 -4.02
N GLN A 122 -18.42 0.47 -5.00
CA GLN A 122 -18.32 1.93 -4.86
C GLN A 122 -19.66 2.58 -4.49
N HIS A 123 -20.76 2.10 -5.09
CA HIS A 123 -22.11 2.43 -4.67
C HIS A 123 -22.65 1.29 -3.81
N PHE A 124 -23.19 1.63 -2.63
CA PHE A 124 -23.47 0.73 -1.50
C PHE A 124 -24.17 -0.60 -1.84
N ALA A 125 -24.92 -0.63 -2.95
CA ALA A 125 -25.59 -1.82 -3.49
C ALA A 125 -26.39 -2.57 -2.41
N LEU A 126 -26.97 -1.82 -1.46
CA LEU A 126 -27.81 -2.37 -0.41
C LEU A 126 -29.19 -2.71 -1.00
N LEU A 127 -29.80 -3.76 -0.46
CA LEU A 127 -31.16 -4.17 -0.78
C LEU A 127 -32.12 -3.20 -0.08
N PRO A 128 -32.82 -2.31 -0.81
CA PRO A 128 -33.60 -1.24 -0.20
C PRO A 128 -34.87 -1.72 0.50
N HIS A 129 -35.28 -2.97 0.24
CA HIS A 129 -36.47 -3.62 0.80
C HIS A 129 -36.13 -4.56 1.97
N ARG A 130 -34.89 -4.52 2.47
CA ARG A 130 -34.42 -5.31 3.61
C ARG A 130 -33.82 -4.39 4.66
N THR A 131 -33.88 -4.78 5.92
CA THR A 131 -33.23 -4.02 7.01
C THR A 131 -31.71 -4.05 6.87
N VAL A 132 -31.02 -3.21 7.64
CA VAL A 132 -29.56 -3.19 7.72
C VAL A 132 -29.03 -4.56 8.17
N LEU A 133 -29.63 -5.17 9.19
CA LEU A 133 -29.24 -6.48 9.69
C LEU A 133 -29.45 -7.57 8.62
N GLU A 134 -30.57 -7.53 7.90
CA GLU A 134 -30.87 -8.47 6.83
C GLU A 134 -29.95 -8.31 5.61
N ASN A 135 -29.51 -7.08 5.32
CA ASN A 135 -28.51 -6.81 4.30
C ASN A 135 -27.19 -7.48 4.64
N VAL A 136 -26.72 -7.35 5.88
CA VAL A 136 -25.48 -7.97 6.35
C VAL A 136 -25.60 -9.50 6.41
N ALA A 137 -26.77 -10.03 6.80
CA ALA A 137 -27.01 -11.47 6.86
C ALA A 137 -27.24 -12.13 5.48
N TYR A 138 -27.41 -11.35 4.41
CA TYR A 138 -27.77 -11.85 3.08
C TYR A 138 -26.77 -12.87 2.48
N PRO A 139 -25.44 -12.71 2.59
CA PRO A 139 -24.50 -13.69 2.05
C PRO A 139 -24.64 -15.06 2.72
N LEU A 140 -24.82 -15.07 4.05
CA LEU A 140 -25.03 -16.28 4.84
C LEU A 140 -26.38 -16.94 4.50
N GLU A 141 -27.42 -16.16 4.20
CA GLU A 141 -28.67 -16.68 3.61
C GLU A 141 -28.42 -17.43 2.30
N GLN A 142 -27.61 -16.86 1.40
CA GLN A 142 -27.28 -17.51 0.13
C GLN A 142 -26.40 -18.76 0.30
N GLN A 143 -25.62 -18.83 1.39
CA GLN A 143 -24.85 -20.02 1.79
C GLN A 143 -25.72 -21.11 2.46
N GLY A 144 -26.96 -20.81 2.82
CA GLY A 144 -27.89 -21.75 3.47
C GLY A 144 -27.76 -21.81 4.99
N VAL A 145 -27.11 -20.82 5.62
CA VAL A 145 -26.96 -20.73 7.07
C VAL A 145 -28.31 -20.42 7.73
N GLY A 146 -28.57 -21.05 8.87
CA GLY A 146 -29.82 -20.92 9.62
C GLY A 146 -30.11 -19.48 10.05
N LYS A 147 -31.39 -19.09 10.13
CA LYS A 147 -31.81 -17.70 10.41
C LYS A 147 -31.22 -17.13 11.70
N SER A 148 -31.21 -17.90 12.79
CA SER A 148 -30.70 -17.43 14.07
C SER A 148 -29.18 -17.17 14.02
N GLU A 149 -28.43 -18.11 13.44
CA GLU A 149 -26.97 -18.03 13.31
C GLU A 149 -26.54 -16.87 12.40
N ARG A 150 -27.16 -16.73 11.23
CA ARG A 150 -26.81 -15.64 10.29
C ARG A 150 -27.10 -14.25 10.85
N LEU A 151 -28.18 -14.09 11.62
CA LEU A 151 -28.52 -12.80 12.25
C LEU A 151 -27.56 -12.46 13.40
N ALA A 152 -27.14 -13.46 14.18
CA ALA A 152 -26.14 -13.29 15.23
C ALA A 152 -24.78 -12.88 14.64
N SER A 153 -24.34 -13.55 13.56
CA SER A 153 -23.11 -13.18 12.85
C SER A 153 -23.20 -11.76 12.26
N ALA A 154 -24.32 -11.42 11.63
CA ALA A 154 -24.55 -10.09 11.08
C ALA A 154 -24.51 -8.99 12.15
N ALA A 155 -25.10 -9.23 13.33
CA ALA A 155 -25.05 -8.28 14.44
C ALA A 155 -23.61 -8.06 14.94
N LYS A 156 -22.79 -9.12 15.01
CA LYS A 156 -21.36 -9.01 15.36
C LYS A 156 -20.61 -8.14 14.35
N MET A 157 -20.87 -8.31 13.05
CA MET A 157 -20.23 -7.51 12.00
C MET A 157 -20.70 -6.05 12.02
N LEU A 158 -21.98 -5.78 12.30
CA LEU A 158 -22.48 -4.41 12.48
C LEU A 158 -21.81 -3.71 13.66
N LYS A 159 -21.62 -4.41 14.78
CA LYS A 159 -20.90 -3.87 15.94
C LYS A 159 -19.45 -3.52 15.60
N MET A 160 -18.78 -4.38 14.83
CA MET A 160 -17.39 -4.16 14.40
C MET A 160 -17.24 -2.88 13.57
N VAL A 161 -18.17 -2.60 12.65
CA VAL A 161 -18.15 -1.38 11.84
C VAL A 161 -18.79 -0.16 12.54
N GLY A 162 -19.00 -0.23 13.86
CA GLY A 162 -19.56 0.89 14.65
C GLY A 162 -21.01 1.24 14.31
N LEU A 163 -21.82 0.26 13.94
CA LEU A 163 -23.26 0.39 13.65
C LEU A 163 -24.14 -0.42 14.63
N ASP A 164 -23.68 -0.56 15.88
CA ASP A 164 -24.49 -1.20 16.92
C ASP A 164 -25.81 -0.45 17.14
N GLY A 165 -26.91 -1.19 17.31
CA GLY A 165 -28.26 -0.63 17.43
C GLY A 165 -28.94 -0.16 16.13
N TRP A 166 -28.25 -0.18 14.98
CA TRP A 166 -28.83 0.24 13.69
C TRP A 166 -29.48 -0.90 12.87
N GLY A 167 -29.46 -2.13 13.37
CA GLY A 167 -29.84 -3.33 12.61
C GLY A 167 -31.27 -3.32 12.05
N GLU A 168 -32.23 -2.76 12.78
CA GLU A 168 -33.66 -2.71 12.39
C GLU A 168 -34.00 -1.57 11.43
N LYS A 169 -33.04 -0.69 11.13
CA LYS A 169 -33.23 0.44 10.22
C LYS A 169 -33.23 -0.01 8.77
N MET A 170 -33.87 0.78 7.91
CA MET A 170 -33.80 0.62 6.45
C MET A 170 -32.61 1.39 5.88
N PRO A 171 -32.03 0.98 4.74
CA PRO A 171 -30.91 1.69 4.11
C PRO A 171 -31.19 3.18 3.84
N SER A 172 -32.44 3.54 3.53
CA SER A 172 -32.86 4.93 3.30
C SER A 172 -32.81 5.81 4.54
N GLU A 173 -32.74 5.23 5.74
CA GLU A 173 -32.61 5.96 7.01
C GLU A 173 -31.14 6.21 7.39
N LEU A 174 -30.18 5.75 6.57
CA LEU A 174 -28.75 5.85 6.82
C LEU A 174 -28.08 6.92 5.97
N SER A 175 -27.05 7.58 6.52
CA SER A 175 -26.15 8.42 5.73
C SER A 175 -25.33 7.58 4.74
N GLY A 176 -24.78 8.19 3.69
CA GLY A 176 -23.95 7.48 2.71
C GLY A 176 -22.78 6.72 3.35
N GLY A 177 -22.08 7.34 4.31
CA GLY A 177 -20.99 6.66 5.02
C GLY A 177 -21.45 5.49 5.89
N MET A 178 -22.65 5.57 6.47
CA MET A 178 -23.25 4.42 7.18
C MET A 178 -23.63 3.31 6.21
N GLN A 179 -24.21 3.63 5.05
CA GLN A 179 -24.52 2.63 4.02
C GLN A 179 -23.27 1.91 3.50
N GLN A 180 -22.14 2.63 3.36
CA GLN A 180 -20.85 2.04 3.02
C GLN A 180 -20.38 1.04 4.07
N ARG A 181 -20.47 1.41 5.36
CA ARG A 181 -20.14 0.52 6.48
C ARG A 181 -21.01 -0.73 6.53
N VAL A 182 -22.29 -0.63 6.18
CA VAL A 182 -23.17 -1.81 6.00
C VAL A 182 -22.68 -2.70 4.85
N GLY A 183 -22.26 -2.10 3.73
CA GLY A 183 -21.67 -2.84 2.59
C GLY A 183 -20.41 -3.61 2.97
N ILE A 184 -19.52 -2.99 3.77
CA ILE A 184 -18.31 -3.62 4.31
C ILE A 184 -18.68 -4.75 5.28
N ALA A 185 -19.57 -4.49 6.25
CA ALA A 185 -20.03 -5.51 7.20
C ALA A 185 -20.65 -6.72 6.49
N ARG A 186 -21.42 -6.49 5.40
CA ARG A 186 -21.97 -7.55 4.56
C ARG A 186 -20.87 -8.40 3.91
N ALA A 187 -19.82 -7.78 3.37
CA ALA A 187 -18.71 -8.51 2.77
C ALA A 187 -17.93 -9.34 3.81
N LEU A 188 -17.72 -8.78 5.00
CA LEU A 188 -17.06 -9.46 6.12
C LEU A 188 -17.90 -10.62 6.68
N ALA A 189 -19.22 -10.45 6.78
CA ALA A 189 -20.13 -11.48 7.27
C ALA A 189 -20.15 -12.75 6.42
N ALA A 190 -19.81 -12.65 5.13
CA ALA A 190 -19.76 -13.79 4.22
C ALA A 190 -18.59 -14.75 4.49
N ASP A 191 -17.59 -14.31 5.27
CA ASP A 191 -16.39 -15.07 5.68
C ASP A 191 -15.65 -15.76 4.52
N THR A 192 -15.57 -15.08 3.37
CA THR A 192 -14.89 -15.61 2.18
C THR A 192 -13.38 -15.42 2.24
N ASP A 193 -12.63 -16.15 1.41
CA ASP A 193 -11.16 -16.08 1.37
C ASP A 193 -10.61 -14.81 0.68
N LEU A 194 -11.35 -14.31 -0.31
CA LEU A 194 -10.98 -13.15 -1.13
C LEU A 194 -12.01 -12.02 -0.98
N LEU A 195 -11.54 -10.82 -0.64
CA LEU A 195 -12.33 -9.61 -0.61
C LEU A 195 -11.92 -8.69 -1.76
N LEU A 196 -12.89 -8.31 -2.59
CA LEU A 196 -12.75 -7.38 -3.68
C LEU A 196 -13.38 -6.05 -3.30
N MET A 197 -12.61 -4.96 -3.20
CA MET A 197 -13.10 -3.66 -2.75
C MET A 197 -12.90 -2.62 -3.86
N ASP A 198 -13.99 -2.04 -4.36
CA ASP A 198 -13.98 -1.03 -5.43
C ASP A 198 -14.27 0.36 -4.84
N GLU A 199 -13.21 1.15 -4.57
CA GLU A 199 -13.28 2.49 -3.94
C GLU A 199 -14.11 2.52 -2.65
N ALA A 200 -13.91 1.50 -1.81
CA ALA A 200 -14.80 1.20 -0.70
C ALA A 200 -14.80 2.26 0.43
N PHE A 201 -13.84 3.18 0.46
CA PHE A 201 -13.75 4.22 1.49
C PHE A 201 -13.94 5.64 0.94
N SER A 202 -14.21 5.79 -0.36
CA SER A 202 -14.32 7.09 -1.04
C SER A 202 -15.44 7.98 -0.49
N ALA A 203 -16.55 7.38 -0.05
CA ALA A 203 -17.71 8.08 0.51
C ALA A 203 -17.63 8.34 2.03
N LEU A 204 -16.53 7.95 2.69
CA LEU A 204 -16.32 8.13 4.13
C LEU A 204 -15.63 9.47 4.40
N ASP A 205 -16.03 10.12 5.50
CA ASP A 205 -15.32 11.27 6.04
C ASP A 205 -13.90 10.86 6.50
N PRO A 206 -12.93 11.80 6.59
CA PRO A 206 -11.54 11.46 6.86
C PRO A 206 -11.28 10.69 8.16
N LEU A 207 -12.06 10.95 9.22
CA LEU A 207 -11.86 10.30 10.51
C LEU A 207 -12.33 8.83 10.45
N ILE A 208 -13.56 8.61 9.99
CA ILE A 208 -14.12 7.26 9.84
C ILE A 208 -13.38 6.47 8.78
N ARG A 209 -12.91 7.12 7.71
CA ARG A 209 -12.05 6.48 6.70
C ARG A 209 -10.82 5.85 7.35
N ARG A 210 -10.10 6.62 8.17
CA ARG A 210 -8.89 6.14 8.84
C ARG A 210 -9.19 5.01 9.82
N GLU A 211 -10.24 5.14 10.63
CA GLU A 211 -10.68 4.08 11.55
C GLU A 211 -10.98 2.77 10.79
N MET A 212 -11.70 2.86 9.66
CA MET A 212 -12.03 1.70 8.84
C MET A 212 -10.80 1.08 8.15
N GLN A 213 -9.84 1.90 7.74
CA GLN A 213 -8.57 1.43 7.18
C GLN A 213 -7.77 0.66 8.24
N GLU A 214 -7.65 1.20 9.45
CA GLU A 214 -6.98 0.55 10.59
C GLU A 214 -7.66 -0.79 10.93
N GLN A 215 -9.00 -0.82 10.96
CA GLN A 215 -9.76 -2.06 11.14
C GLN A 215 -9.52 -3.08 10.01
N LEU A 216 -9.38 -2.63 8.76
CA LEU A 216 -9.12 -3.53 7.63
C LEU A 216 -7.75 -4.21 7.77
N VAL A 217 -6.73 -3.46 8.18
CA VAL A 217 -5.38 -3.97 8.44
C VAL A 217 -5.41 -4.96 9.61
N GLU A 218 -6.09 -4.64 10.70
CA GLU A 218 -6.25 -5.55 11.84
C GLU A 218 -6.99 -6.85 11.46
N LEU A 219 -8.03 -6.72 10.63
CA LEU A 219 -8.79 -7.86 10.13
C LEU A 219 -7.95 -8.77 9.24
N GLN A 220 -7.17 -8.19 8.33
CA GLN A 220 -6.25 -8.98 7.50
C GLN A 220 -5.21 -9.68 8.38
N ALA A 221 -4.62 -8.99 9.37
CA ALA A 221 -3.62 -9.57 10.25
C ALA A 221 -4.17 -10.72 11.10
N THR A 222 -5.43 -10.62 11.53
CA THR A 222 -6.08 -11.62 12.40
C THR A 222 -6.67 -12.79 11.62
N LEU A 223 -7.26 -12.54 10.46
CA LEU A 223 -8.04 -13.52 9.69
C LEU A 223 -7.33 -14.03 8.43
N ASN A 224 -6.14 -13.49 8.12
CA ASN A 224 -5.32 -13.82 6.94
C ASN A 224 -6.13 -13.80 5.63
N LYS A 225 -7.03 -12.81 5.50
CA LYS A 225 -7.88 -12.65 4.31
C LYS A 225 -7.08 -12.01 3.19
N THR A 226 -7.31 -12.48 1.96
CA THR A 226 -6.72 -11.85 0.77
C THR A 226 -7.60 -10.70 0.32
N ILE A 227 -7.02 -9.54 0.05
CA ILE A 227 -7.78 -8.34 -0.32
C ILE A 227 -7.24 -7.77 -1.63
N VAL A 228 -8.12 -7.57 -2.61
CA VAL A 228 -7.82 -6.74 -3.79
C VAL A 228 -8.58 -5.43 -3.63
N PHE A 229 -7.84 -4.35 -3.42
CA PHE A 229 -8.38 -3.06 -3.04
C PHE A 229 -8.15 -2.04 -4.16
N ILE A 230 -9.19 -1.38 -4.64
CA ILE A 230 -9.08 -0.29 -5.62
C ILE A 230 -9.24 1.04 -4.92
N THR A 231 -8.32 1.95 -5.22
CA THR A 231 -8.42 3.34 -4.84
C THR A 231 -7.84 4.28 -5.88
N HIS A 232 -8.19 5.56 -5.77
CA HIS A 232 -7.50 6.67 -6.43
C HIS A 232 -6.66 7.50 -5.45
N ASP A 233 -6.76 7.25 -4.15
CA ASP A 233 -6.01 7.93 -3.10
C ASP A 233 -4.69 7.19 -2.85
N LEU A 234 -3.59 7.90 -3.04
CA LEU A 234 -2.27 7.32 -2.91
C LEU A 234 -1.86 7.07 -1.47
N ASN A 235 -2.26 7.94 -0.53
CA ASN A 235 -1.96 7.72 0.89
C ASN A 235 -2.66 6.47 1.40
N GLU A 236 -3.87 6.21 0.91
CA GLU A 236 -4.60 4.96 1.18
C GLU A 236 -3.89 3.74 0.59
N ALA A 237 -3.40 3.83 -0.65
CA ALA A 237 -2.65 2.75 -1.27
C ALA A 237 -1.36 2.42 -0.49
N MET A 238 -0.64 3.45 -0.05
CA MET A 238 0.60 3.32 0.71
C MET A 238 0.39 2.82 2.13
N PHE A 239 -0.75 3.17 2.75
CA PHE A 239 -1.08 2.73 4.10
C PHE A 239 -1.58 1.29 4.16
N LEU A 240 -2.39 0.86 3.17
CA LEU A 240 -3.03 -0.45 3.18
C LEU A 240 -2.25 -1.53 2.43
N GLY A 241 -1.54 -1.16 1.36
CA GLY A 241 -1.06 -2.14 0.38
C GLY A 241 0.25 -2.80 0.76
N ASP A 242 0.27 -4.13 0.76
CA ASP A 242 1.52 -4.90 0.75
C ASP A 242 2.23 -4.73 -0.61
N ARG A 243 1.43 -4.75 -1.69
CA ARG A 243 1.86 -4.46 -3.05
C ARG A 243 0.82 -3.61 -3.76
N ILE A 244 1.32 -2.79 -4.66
CA ILE A 244 0.55 -1.80 -5.40
C ILE A 244 0.76 -2.03 -6.89
N ALA A 245 -0.33 -2.15 -7.64
CA ALA A 245 -0.36 -2.09 -9.10
C ALA A 245 -0.85 -0.72 -9.55
N VAL A 246 0.01 0.03 -10.22
CA VAL A 246 -0.34 1.31 -10.84
C VAL A 246 -0.92 1.04 -12.22
N MET A 247 -2.14 1.52 -12.47
CA MET A 247 -2.82 1.39 -13.76
C MET A 247 -2.96 2.73 -14.48
N ARG A 248 -2.64 2.73 -15.78
CA ARG A 248 -2.83 3.84 -16.71
C ARG A 248 -3.37 3.34 -18.04
N ASP A 249 -4.39 4.00 -18.57
CA ASP A 249 -4.95 3.73 -19.90
C ASP A 249 -5.28 2.24 -20.15
N GLY A 250 -5.75 1.54 -19.12
CA GLY A 250 -6.11 0.11 -19.16
C GLY A 250 -4.95 -0.84 -18.94
N GLN A 251 -3.71 -0.36 -18.83
CA GLN A 251 -2.50 -1.16 -18.64
C GLN A 251 -1.99 -1.03 -17.21
N ILE A 252 -1.38 -2.10 -16.70
CA ILE A 252 -0.58 -2.05 -15.47
C ILE A 252 0.80 -1.54 -15.87
N VAL A 253 1.20 -0.38 -15.33
CA VAL A 253 2.50 0.25 -15.66
C VAL A 253 3.60 -0.15 -14.69
N GLN A 254 3.27 -0.47 -13.44
CA GLN A 254 4.22 -0.92 -12.43
C GLN A 254 3.48 -1.74 -11.38
N VAL A 255 4.13 -2.79 -10.87
CA VAL A 255 3.73 -3.52 -9.67
C VAL A 255 4.92 -3.57 -8.73
N GLY A 256 4.75 -3.16 -7.48
CA GLY A 256 5.82 -3.16 -6.49
C GLY A 256 5.30 -2.95 -5.07
N THR A 257 6.19 -2.99 -4.09
CA THR A 257 5.87 -2.57 -2.72
C THR A 257 5.65 -1.04 -2.67
N PRO A 258 4.97 -0.51 -1.63
CA PRO A 258 4.90 0.93 -1.40
C PRO A 258 6.27 1.63 -1.49
N GLU A 259 7.31 1.03 -0.92
CA GLU A 259 8.68 1.54 -0.95
C GLU A 259 9.26 1.57 -2.37
N GLU A 260 9.09 0.51 -3.16
CA GLU A 260 9.57 0.42 -4.55
C GLU A 260 8.86 1.45 -5.44
N ILE A 261 7.54 1.62 -5.28
CA ILE A 261 6.77 2.62 -6.03
C ILE A 261 7.27 4.04 -5.75
N LEU A 262 7.70 4.33 -4.50
CA LEU A 262 8.23 5.64 -4.11
C LEU A 262 9.67 5.86 -4.54
N THR A 263 10.53 4.83 -4.45
CA THR A 263 11.98 4.97 -4.61
C THR A 263 12.48 4.67 -6.01
N ASP A 264 11.79 3.80 -6.75
CA ASP A 264 12.12 3.39 -8.12
C ASP A 264 10.86 3.43 -9.02
N PRO A 265 10.33 4.63 -9.32
CA PRO A 265 9.18 4.76 -10.21
C PRO A 265 9.56 4.35 -11.64
N ALA A 266 8.78 3.44 -12.25
CA ALA A 266 9.10 2.83 -13.55
C ALA A 266 9.07 3.82 -14.72
N ASN A 267 8.40 4.96 -14.59
CA ASN A 267 8.32 6.02 -15.60
C ASN A 267 7.86 7.35 -14.98
N ASP A 268 7.95 8.42 -15.77
CA ASP A 268 7.57 9.79 -15.36
C ASP A 268 6.13 9.90 -14.87
N TYR A 269 5.22 9.08 -15.38
CA TYR A 269 3.84 9.09 -14.89
C TYR A 269 3.74 8.56 -13.47
N VAL A 270 4.42 7.45 -13.14
CA VAL A 270 4.46 6.96 -11.76
C VAL A 270 5.17 7.97 -10.87
N ALA A 271 6.29 8.54 -11.33
CA ALA A 271 7.04 9.54 -10.59
C ALA A 271 6.20 10.79 -10.25
N GLN A 272 5.41 11.28 -11.22
CA GLN A 272 4.46 12.38 -11.01
C GLN A 272 3.34 12.00 -10.06
N PHE A 273 2.83 10.77 -10.15
CA PHE A 273 1.73 10.32 -9.32
C PHE A 273 2.10 10.25 -7.83
N VAL A 274 3.38 10.00 -7.52
CA VAL A 274 3.86 9.83 -6.14
C VAL A 274 4.44 11.08 -5.49
N GLN A 275 4.37 12.24 -6.14
CA GLN A 275 5.01 13.47 -5.66
C GLN A 275 4.45 13.94 -4.31
N ASP A 276 3.12 13.88 -4.13
CA ASP A 276 2.44 14.43 -2.95
C ASP A 276 2.32 13.43 -1.77
N VAL A 277 3.06 12.32 -1.80
CA VAL A 277 3.06 11.34 -0.70
C VAL A 277 3.95 11.79 0.44
N ASP A 278 3.44 11.65 1.66
CA ASP A 278 4.27 11.76 2.86
C ASP A 278 5.20 10.55 2.99
N ARG A 279 6.34 10.63 2.29
CA ARG A 279 7.39 9.58 2.28
C ARG A 279 7.92 9.29 3.69
N ALA A 280 7.81 10.24 4.63
CA ALA A 280 8.30 10.06 5.99
C ALA A 280 7.54 8.97 6.76
N ARG A 281 6.29 8.72 6.37
CA ARG A 281 5.42 7.71 6.98
C ARG A 281 5.51 6.34 6.33
N VAL A 282 5.91 6.30 5.06
CA VAL A 282 5.94 5.07 4.26
C VAL A 282 7.31 4.43 4.27
N LEU A 283 8.37 5.23 4.13
CA LEU A 283 9.73 4.71 4.12
C LEU A 283 10.19 4.35 5.53
N THR A 284 10.99 3.28 5.61
CA THR A 284 11.58 2.80 6.85
C THR A 284 13.05 3.18 6.94
N ALA A 285 13.63 3.01 8.13
CA ALA A 285 15.06 3.17 8.35
C ALA A 285 15.88 2.33 7.35
N SER A 286 15.42 1.11 7.05
CA SER A 286 16.09 0.23 6.10
C SER A 286 16.09 0.74 4.66
N SER A 287 15.07 1.52 4.26
CA SER A 287 14.95 2.06 2.89
C SER A 287 15.96 3.16 2.58
N VAL A 288 16.51 3.83 3.61
CA VAL A 288 17.44 4.96 3.43
C VAL A 288 18.81 4.77 4.10
N MET A 289 19.02 3.65 4.80
CA MET A 289 20.28 3.40 5.50
C MET A 289 21.46 3.21 4.54
N GLU A 290 22.62 3.66 4.99
CA GLU A 290 23.88 3.53 4.28
C GLU A 290 24.82 2.54 5.00
N PRO A 291 25.78 1.94 4.28
CA PRO A 291 26.81 1.12 4.89
C PRO A 291 27.62 1.87 5.95
N THR A 292 27.89 1.21 7.08
CA THR A 292 28.72 1.77 8.15
C THR A 292 30.20 1.84 7.75
N ARG A 293 30.86 2.99 8.00
CA ARG A 293 32.27 3.20 7.62
C ARG A 293 33.28 2.94 8.75
N ALA A 294 32.94 3.24 10.00
CA ALA A 294 33.83 3.05 11.15
C ALA A 294 33.16 2.27 12.26
N VAL A 295 33.45 0.97 12.29
CA VAL A 295 33.01 0.03 13.32
C VAL A 295 34.24 -0.56 14.01
N ILE A 296 34.22 -0.58 15.34
CA ILE A 296 35.29 -1.11 16.19
C ILE A 296 34.69 -2.19 17.09
N GLN A 297 35.37 -3.32 17.26
CA GLN A 297 34.92 -4.30 18.26
C GLN A 297 35.35 -3.90 19.67
N ALA A 298 34.53 -4.17 20.69
CA ALA A 298 34.84 -3.81 22.08
C ALA A 298 36.15 -4.42 22.62
N ASN A 299 36.56 -5.58 22.10
CA ASN A 299 37.84 -6.19 22.44
C ASN A 299 39.05 -5.56 21.72
N ALA A 300 38.84 -4.56 20.86
CA ALA A 300 39.91 -3.80 20.24
C ALA A 300 40.46 -2.75 21.21
N GLY A 301 41.79 -2.59 21.23
CA GLY A 301 42.43 -1.61 22.10
C GLY A 301 42.26 -0.15 21.60
N PRO A 302 42.49 0.84 22.48
CA PRO A 302 42.34 2.27 22.16
C PRO A 302 43.16 2.75 20.95
N ARG A 303 44.35 2.17 20.73
CA ARG A 303 45.18 2.48 19.55
C ARG A 303 44.55 2.00 18.24
N SER A 304 43.88 0.85 18.26
CA SER A 304 43.15 0.35 17.09
C SER A 304 41.96 1.24 16.80
N ALA A 305 41.24 1.69 17.83
CA ALA A 305 40.14 2.63 17.69
C ALA A 305 40.57 3.94 17.00
N LEU A 306 41.67 4.54 17.49
CA LEU A 306 42.26 5.74 16.88
C LEU A 306 42.71 5.51 15.43
N ARG A 307 43.28 4.34 15.13
CA ARG A 307 43.68 3.97 13.77
C ARG A 307 42.48 3.93 12.83
N THR A 308 41.40 3.22 13.21
CA THR A 308 40.17 3.14 12.41
C THR A 308 39.57 4.52 12.17
N MET A 309 39.48 5.35 13.21
CA MET A 309 38.99 6.73 13.12
C MET A 309 39.86 7.58 12.18
N ARG A 310 41.18 7.50 12.29
CA ARG A 310 42.12 8.22 11.42
C ARG A 310 42.02 7.77 9.96
N ASP A 311 42.01 6.47 9.71
CA ASP A 311 42.00 5.91 8.35
C ASP A 311 40.67 6.23 7.63
N GLN A 312 39.60 6.55 8.37
CA GLN A 312 38.29 6.98 7.85
C GLN A 312 38.04 8.50 7.97
N PHE A 313 38.98 9.27 8.51
CA PHE A 313 38.84 10.71 8.80
C PHE A 313 37.63 11.07 9.69
N LEU A 314 37.38 10.28 10.73
CA LEU A 314 36.26 10.45 11.67
C LEU A 314 36.74 10.71 13.09
N SER A 315 35.97 11.48 13.87
CA SER A 315 36.25 11.76 15.29
C SER A 315 35.52 10.83 16.28
N ALA A 316 34.69 9.94 15.77
CA ALA A 316 34.02 8.92 16.57
C ALA A 316 33.69 7.70 15.71
N ALA A 317 33.49 6.57 16.37
CA ALA A 317 33.20 5.29 15.72
C ALA A 317 32.22 4.46 16.56
N ILE A 318 31.47 3.61 15.88
CA ILE A 318 30.48 2.71 16.51
C ILE A 318 31.22 1.51 17.10
N VAL A 319 30.85 1.12 18.32
CA VAL A 319 31.43 -0.02 19.02
C VAL A 319 30.45 -1.19 19.01
N THR A 320 30.92 -2.36 18.57
CA THR A 320 30.12 -3.59 18.51
C THR A 320 30.73 -4.74 19.30
N GLY A 321 29.89 -5.69 19.70
CA GLY A 321 30.33 -6.99 20.19
C GLY A 321 30.82 -7.91 19.07
N ARG A 322 31.36 -9.08 19.44
CA ARG A 322 31.76 -10.12 18.46
C ARG A 322 30.59 -10.64 17.63
N ASP A 323 29.39 -10.59 18.21
CA ASP A 323 28.11 -10.96 17.59
C ASP A 323 27.51 -9.84 16.73
N ARG A 324 28.25 -8.75 16.50
CA ARG A 324 27.83 -7.51 15.81
C ARG A 324 26.75 -6.71 16.53
N LYS A 325 26.43 -7.03 17.79
CA LYS A 325 25.49 -6.21 18.57
C LYS A 325 26.09 -4.85 18.86
N VAL A 326 25.27 -3.80 18.73
CA VAL A 326 25.69 -2.44 19.06
C VAL A 326 25.85 -2.30 20.57
N LEU A 327 27.04 -1.87 21.00
CA LEU A 327 27.35 -1.60 22.41
C LEU A 327 27.35 -0.10 22.72
N GLY A 328 27.62 0.73 21.71
CA GLY A 328 27.63 2.20 21.84
C GLY A 328 28.56 2.86 20.84
N MET A 329 29.17 3.97 21.23
CA MET A 329 30.18 4.69 20.44
C MET A 329 31.38 5.10 21.28
N ILE A 330 32.52 5.35 20.63
CA ILE A 330 33.71 5.93 21.25
C ILE A 330 34.22 7.11 20.41
N THR A 331 34.69 8.16 21.08
CA THR A 331 35.30 9.34 20.45
C THR A 331 36.83 9.22 20.40
N ASP A 332 37.45 9.91 19.46
CA ASP A 332 38.91 10.05 19.36
C ASP A 332 39.52 10.62 20.66
N ARG A 333 38.85 11.59 21.29
CA ARG A 333 39.24 12.21 22.56
C ARG A 333 39.29 11.20 23.69
N ASP A 334 38.27 10.33 23.80
CA ASP A 334 38.24 9.33 24.87
C ASP A 334 39.19 8.18 24.61
N ALA A 335 39.34 7.74 23.36
CA ALA A 335 40.36 6.77 22.98
C ALA A 335 41.78 7.30 23.28
N LEU A 336 42.06 8.58 23.03
CA LEU A 336 43.34 9.20 23.36
C LEU A 336 43.61 9.27 24.87
N LYS A 337 42.58 9.56 25.68
CA LYS A 337 42.70 9.51 27.16
C LYS A 337 43.08 8.12 27.64
N LEU A 338 42.47 7.08 27.09
CA LEU A 338 42.79 5.68 27.42
C LEU A 338 44.23 5.31 27.02
N VAL A 339 44.69 5.74 25.84
CA VAL A 339 46.10 5.54 25.43
C VAL A 339 47.07 6.22 26.41
N ARG A 340 46.78 7.45 26.84
CA ARG A 340 47.61 8.19 27.81
C ARG A 340 47.61 7.54 29.20
N ALA A 341 46.50 6.92 29.59
CA ALA A 341 46.38 6.19 30.84
C ALA A 341 47.01 4.79 30.80
N GLY A 342 47.48 4.31 29.63
CA GLY A 342 48.05 2.97 29.48
C GLY A 342 47.02 1.85 29.42
N GLU A 343 45.75 2.17 29.20
CA GLU A 343 44.65 1.20 29.17
C GLU A 343 44.66 0.36 27.89
N SER A 344 44.34 -0.93 28.02
CA SER A 344 44.27 -1.87 26.89
C SER A 344 42.85 -2.07 26.36
N SER A 345 41.82 -1.64 27.10
CA SER A 345 40.41 -1.79 26.75
C SER A 345 39.75 -0.43 26.46
N ILE A 346 38.76 -0.42 25.57
CA ILE A 346 37.91 0.76 25.29
C ILE A 346 36.60 0.76 26.07
N GLU A 347 36.26 -0.36 26.74
CA GLU A 347 34.94 -0.60 27.35
C GLU A 347 34.53 0.49 28.35
N ALA A 348 35.47 0.96 29.17
CA ALA A 348 35.21 1.97 30.20
C ALA A 348 34.83 3.36 29.64
N LYS A 349 34.96 3.59 28.32
CA LYS A 349 34.62 4.85 27.66
C LYS A 349 33.63 4.68 26.51
N ILE A 350 32.98 3.53 26.40
CA ILE A 350 31.85 3.36 25.50
C ILE A 350 30.71 4.26 25.99
N GLN A 351 30.26 5.17 25.13
CA GLN A 351 29.13 6.06 25.36
C GLN A 351 27.87 5.47 24.70
N LYS A 352 26.69 5.85 25.21
CA LYS A 352 25.42 5.50 24.58
C LYS A 352 25.39 6.02 23.14
N LEU A 353 24.89 5.18 22.23
CA LEU A 353 24.60 5.52 20.84
C LEU A 353 23.10 5.32 20.63
N GLU A 354 22.46 6.24 19.91
CA GLU A 354 21.06 6.05 19.53
C GLU A 354 20.96 5.01 18.40
N THR A 355 20.07 4.05 18.60
CA THR A 355 19.78 2.97 17.67
C THR A 355 18.30 2.93 17.36
N VAL A 356 17.96 2.54 16.13
CA VAL A 356 16.58 2.37 15.67
C VAL A 356 16.43 1.02 14.99
N ASP A 357 15.24 0.43 15.06
CA ASP A 357 14.94 -0.80 14.33
C ASP A 357 14.84 -0.50 12.83
N ARG A 358 15.22 -1.47 12.00
CA ARG A 358 15.19 -1.39 10.53
C ARG A 358 13.82 -1.02 9.97
N ASP A 359 12.73 -1.41 10.63
CA ASP A 359 11.36 -1.20 10.16
C ASP A 359 10.76 0.10 10.75
N THR A 360 11.56 0.88 11.49
CA THR A 360 11.12 2.18 12.06
C THR A 360 10.82 3.19 10.94
N PRO A 361 9.64 3.82 10.93
CA PRO A 361 9.30 4.88 9.97
C PRO A 361 10.25 6.08 10.06
N LEU A 362 10.53 6.76 8.95
CA LEU A 362 11.43 7.92 8.93
C LEU A 362 10.97 9.07 9.84
N VAL A 363 9.66 9.26 9.99
CA VAL A 363 9.09 10.28 10.89
C VAL A 363 9.49 10.08 12.36
N ASP A 364 9.78 8.85 12.76
CA ASP A 364 10.21 8.56 14.13
C ASP A 364 11.74 8.70 14.29
N LEU A 365 12.48 8.91 13.20
CA LEU A 365 13.94 9.07 13.21
C LEU A 365 14.38 10.50 13.50
N PHE A 366 13.48 11.49 13.45
CA PHE A 366 13.85 12.88 13.69
C PHE A 366 14.47 13.09 15.07
N VAL A 367 13.80 12.62 16.14
CA VAL A 367 14.28 12.77 17.52
C VAL A 367 15.62 12.06 17.72
N PRO A 368 15.78 10.76 17.39
CA PRO A 368 17.08 10.08 17.43
C PRO A 368 18.17 10.78 16.62
N SER A 369 17.84 11.33 15.44
CA SER A 369 18.81 12.01 14.58
C SER A 369 19.32 13.32 15.17
N VAL A 370 18.53 13.99 16.01
CA VAL A 370 18.89 15.24 16.68
C VAL A 370 19.76 14.96 17.90
N GLU A 371 19.40 13.96 18.68
CA GLU A 371 20.09 13.58 19.92
C GLU A 371 21.42 12.85 19.66
N SER A 372 21.49 12.09 18.56
CA SER A 372 22.68 11.32 18.22
C SER A 372 23.83 12.21 17.74
N ARG A 373 25.03 11.97 18.30
CA ARG A 373 26.28 12.61 17.85
C ARG A 373 26.87 11.99 16.59
N LEU A 374 26.51 10.74 16.32
CA LEU A 374 26.87 10.00 15.12
C LEU A 374 25.62 9.79 14.24
N PRO A 375 25.79 9.40 12.97
CA PRO A 375 24.69 8.83 12.19
C PRO A 375 23.92 7.79 13.01
N VAL A 376 22.60 7.82 12.95
CA VAL A 376 21.73 6.94 13.75
C VAL A 376 21.99 5.50 13.31
N ALA A 377 22.27 4.60 14.25
CA ALA A 377 22.56 3.21 13.92
C ALA A 377 21.27 2.43 13.70
N VAL A 378 21.19 1.70 12.58
CA VAL A 378 20.05 0.85 12.25
C VAL A 378 20.37 -0.59 12.62
N THR A 379 19.49 -1.21 13.40
CA THR A 379 19.67 -2.58 13.91
C THR A 379 18.55 -3.52 13.50
N ASP A 380 18.80 -4.83 13.58
CA ASP A 380 17.75 -5.85 13.56
C ASP A 380 17.16 -6.10 14.96
N ALA A 381 16.21 -7.04 15.04
CA ALA A 381 15.55 -7.46 16.27
C ALA A 381 16.51 -8.03 17.34
N GLU A 382 17.70 -8.50 16.95
CA GLU A 382 18.75 -8.95 17.89
C GLU A 382 19.74 -7.84 18.26
N HIS A 383 19.46 -6.58 17.89
CA HIS A 383 20.32 -5.41 18.05
C HIS A 383 21.65 -5.48 17.29
N ARG A 384 21.72 -6.25 16.20
CA ARG A 384 22.92 -6.31 15.35
C ARG A 384 22.92 -5.15 14.37
N LEU A 385 24.09 -4.54 14.18
CA LEU A 385 24.27 -3.38 13.30
C LEU A 385 24.11 -3.78 11.82
N LEU A 386 23.13 -3.16 11.15
CA LEU A 386 22.87 -3.31 9.72
C LEU A 386 23.49 -2.17 8.90
N GLY A 387 23.28 -0.94 9.36
CA GLY A 387 23.69 0.28 8.66
C GLY A 387 23.60 1.51 9.54
N VAL A 388 23.75 2.68 8.93
CA VAL A 388 23.59 3.98 9.60
C VAL A 388 22.80 4.93 8.74
N ILE A 389 22.11 5.88 9.36
CA ILE A 389 21.42 6.97 8.68
C ILE A 389 22.09 8.30 9.07
N PRO A 390 22.93 8.87 8.19
CA PRO A 390 23.39 10.23 8.35
C PRO A 390 22.21 11.21 8.36
N ARG A 391 22.32 12.29 9.15
CA ARG A 391 21.24 13.31 9.21
C ARG A 391 20.94 13.90 7.83
N VAL A 392 21.95 14.09 7.00
CA VAL A 392 21.79 14.57 5.61
C VAL A 392 20.98 13.60 4.75
N THR A 393 21.16 12.29 4.93
CA THR A 393 20.42 11.26 4.19
C THR A 393 18.95 11.26 4.59
N LEU A 394 18.67 11.38 5.90
CA LEU A 394 17.30 11.57 6.40
C LEU A 394 16.67 12.84 5.80
N LEU A 395 17.37 13.97 5.88
CA LEU A 395 16.87 15.24 5.31
C LEU A 395 16.67 15.19 3.80
N ALA A 396 17.56 14.53 3.06
CA ALA A 396 17.44 14.39 1.60
C ALA A 396 16.25 13.50 1.21
N ALA A 397 16.03 12.40 1.94
CA ALA A 397 14.87 11.52 1.74
C ALA A 397 13.55 12.27 1.94
N LEU A 398 13.54 13.19 2.91
CA LEU A 398 12.40 14.08 3.19
C LEU A 398 12.31 15.24 2.21
N ALA A 399 13.42 15.82 1.72
CA ALA A 399 13.40 17.01 0.88
C ALA A 399 12.92 16.73 -0.55
N GLN A 400 12.99 15.47 -1.03
CA GLN A 400 12.37 15.05 -2.28
C GLN A 400 10.83 15.16 -2.27
N THR A 401 10.22 15.68 -1.19
CA THR A 401 8.80 16.03 -1.06
C THR A 401 8.43 17.38 -1.67
N ASN A 402 9.38 18.24 -2.01
CA ASN A 402 9.07 19.55 -2.61
C ASN A 402 9.65 19.64 -4.03
N PRO A 403 8.84 19.96 -5.05
CA PRO A 403 9.43 20.51 -6.27
C PRO A 403 10.23 21.78 -5.90
N PRO A 404 11.18 22.23 -6.74
CA PRO A 404 11.54 23.64 -6.69
C PRO A 404 10.22 24.40 -6.79
N THR A 405 9.88 25.17 -5.76
CA THR A 405 8.82 26.16 -5.87
C THR A 405 9.22 27.02 -7.05
N GLU A 406 8.63 26.79 -8.23
CA GLU A 406 8.58 27.85 -9.21
C GLU A 406 7.91 29.01 -8.47
N GLU A 407 8.59 30.17 -8.44
CA GLU A 407 7.98 31.38 -7.94
C GLU A 407 6.58 31.44 -8.57
N MET A 408 5.53 31.44 -7.74
CA MET A 408 4.22 31.81 -8.24
C MET A 408 4.42 33.17 -8.90
N THR A 409 4.38 33.22 -10.23
CA THR A 409 4.23 34.47 -10.96
C THR A 409 2.89 35.00 -10.49
N ILE A 410 2.93 35.85 -9.47
CA ILE A 410 1.82 36.70 -9.10
C ILE A 410 1.52 37.45 -10.40
N LEU A 411 0.35 37.22 -10.98
CA LEU A 411 -0.16 38.10 -12.01
C LEU A 411 -0.34 39.45 -11.31
N ASP A 412 0.69 40.31 -11.40
CA ASP A 412 0.78 41.60 -10.70
C ASP A 412 -0.35 42.57 -11.07
N LYS A 413 -1.22 42.19 -12.02
CA LYS A 413 -2.44 42.92 -12.34
C LYS A 413 -3.62 41.96 -12.48
N PRO A 414 -4.73 42.19 -11.76
CA PRO A 414 -5.99 41.54 -12.12
C PRO A 414 -6.30 41.88 -13.58
N LEU A 415 -6.81 40.89 -14.33
CA LEU A 415 -7.33 41.12 -15.67
C LEU A 415 -8.35 42.27 -15.59
N PRO A 416 -8.20 43.31 -16.43
CA PRO A 416 -9.14 44.42 -16.40
C PRO A 416 -10.55 43.90 -16.74
N SER A 417 -11.55 44.48 -16.08
CA SER A 417 -12.92 43.95 -16.01
C SER A 417 -13.59 43.79 -17.39
N ASP A 418 -13.15 44.56 -18.37
CA ASP A 418 -13.57 44.51 -19.77
C ASP A 418 -13.23 43.18 -20.46
N VAL A 419 -12.10 42.57 -20.11
CA VAL A 419 -11.69 41.26 -20.66
C VAL A 419 -12.53 40.13 -20.06
N VAL A 420 -12.91 40.25 -18.79
CA VAL A 420 -13.76 39.27 -18.09
C VAL A 420 -15.20 39.34 -18.63
N GLU A 421 -15.73 40.55 -18.86
CA GLU A 421 -17.07 40.75 -19.43
C GLU A 421 -17.16 40.23 -20.87
N GLN A 422 -16.14 40.44 -21.72
CA GLN A 422 -16.14 39.91 -23.09
C GLN A 422 -16.07 38.37 -23.14
N ALA A 423 -15.36 37.73 -22.21
CA ALA A 423 -15.30 36.28 -22.11
C ALA A 423 -16.64 35.68 -21.66
N LEU A 424 -17.37 36.36 -20.78
CA LEU A 424 -18.69 35.93 -20.31
C LEU A 424 -19.78 36.16 -21.38
N MET A 425 -19.69 37.24 -22.17
CA MET A 425 -20.63 37.53 -23.27
C MET A 425 -20.42 36.68 -24.53
N SER A 426 -19.29 36.00 -24.68
CA SER A 426 -18.99 35.16 -25.85
C SER A 426 -19.34 33.67 -25.64
N SER A 427 -19.95 33.32 -24.51
CA SER A 427 -20.51 31.98 -24.30
C SER A 427 -21.85 31.86 -25.04
N PRO A 428 -21.99 30.98 -26.05
CA PRO A 428 -23.27 30.80 -26.72
C PRO A 428 -24.27 30.17 -25.74
N GLU A 429 -25.40 30.86 -25.53
CA GLU A 429 -26.54 30.34 -24.77
C GLU A 429 -26.95 28.97 -25.33
N VAL A 430 -26.82 27.93 -24.49
CA VAL A 430 -27.38 26.61 -24.74
C VAL A 430 -28.90 26.73 -24.56
N ASN A 431 -29.62 26.89 -25.67
CA ASN A 431 -31.05 26.63 -25.76
C ASN A 431 -31.32 25.12 -25.78
#